data_AF-A0A5B0LIL5-F1
#
_entry.id   AF-A0A5B0LIL5-F1
#
_cell.length_a   1.000
_cell.length_b   1.000
_cell.length_c   1.000
_cell.angle_alpha   90.00
_cell.angle_beta   90.00
_cell.angle_gamma   90.00
#
_symmetry.space_group_name_H-M   'P 1'
#
loop_
_entity.id
_entity.type
_entity.pdbx_description
1 polymer ?
#
loop_
_entity_poly.entity_id
_entity_poly.type
_entity_poly.pdbx_seq_one_letter_code
_entity_poly.pdbx_strand_id
1 'polypeptide(L)'
;MVAFGQSRRCNALQVCNSVVLLACGVTEWVNGYLHYLGLTSSRKTGHRALASLSEEAMNSRDPLSPIICLDNIDFEEKVHSKSPEKTNHMFHGTWGYIHWIDRKILKEFDQEDFSIKRYKEDISRSAQLDVTPAMLIPSFEENTHFSQVIKSQIAQALMKYLATGTNSKSRLLSLRHRSLKSKPKK
;
A
#
# COMPACT_ATOMS: atom_id res chain seq x y z
N MET A 1 0.45 28.89 -6.95
CA MET A 1 0.24 29.14 -5.51
C MET A 1 -1.18 29.59 -5.15
N VAL A 2 -1.91 30.33 -5.98
CA VAL A 2 -3.28 30.83 -5.67
C VAL A 2 -4.32 29.68 -5.54
N ALA A 3 -4.19 28.59 -6.30
CA ALA A 3 -5.06 27.42 -6.18
C ALA A 3 -4.94 26.68 -4.82
N PHE A 4 -3.86 26.91 -4.06
CA PHE A 4 -3.62 26.23 -2.78
C PHE A 4 -4.58 26.71 -1.68
N GLY A 5 -5.02 27.97 -1.74
CA GLY A 5 -5.95 28.56 -0.77
C GLY A 5 -7.44 28.33 -1.07
N GLN A 6 -7.81 28.08 -2.33
CA GLN A 6 -9.20 28.17 -2.77
C GLN A 6 -9.91 26.81 -2.96
N SER A 7 -9.22 25.67 -2.89
CA SER A 7 -9.87 24.36 -3.05
C SER A 7 -9.15 23.22 -2.34
N ARG A 8 -9.75 22.73 -1.24
CA ARG A 8 -9.27 21.54 -0.49
C ARG A 8 -9.17 20.29 -1.37
N ARG A 9 -9.96 20.19 -2.45
CA ARG A 9 -9.94 19.07 -3.40
C ARG A 9 -8.73 19.09 -4.34
N CYS A 10 -8.18 20.26 -4.66
CA CYS A 10 -7.07 20.39 -5.60
C CYS A 10 -5.72 19.98 -4.99
N ASN A 11 -5.62 19.96 -3.66
CA ASN A 11 -4.38 19.60 -2.95
C ASN A 11 -4.38 18.16 -2.40
N ALA A 12 -5.34 17.32 -2.79
CA ALA A 12 -5.50 15.97 -2.25
C ALA A 12 -4.22 15.13 -2.42
N LEU A 13 -3.56 15.23 -3.58
CA LEU A 13 -2.29 14.54 -3.86
C LEU A 13 -1.15 15.02 -2.94
N GLN A 14 -1.03 16.33 -2.72
CA GLN A 14 0.03 16.88 -1.85
C GLN A 14 -0.22 16.54 -0.38
N VAL A 15 -1.49 16.46 0.04
CA VAL A 15 -1.84 16.03 1.40
C VAL A 15 -1.57 14.53 1.56
N CYS A 16 -1.96 13.70 0.58
CA CYS A 16 -1.68 12.27 0.57
C CYS A 16 -0.17 12.00 0.66
N ASN A 17 0.61 12.64 -0.21
CA ASN A 17 2.08 12.55 -0.18
C ASN A 17 2.64 12.98 1.18
N SER A 18 2.10 14.03 1.80
CA SER A 18 2.57 14.47 3.12
C SER A 18 2.30 13.46 4.25
N VAL A 19 1.19 12.73 4.18
CA VAL A 19 0.85 11.68 5.15
C VAL A 19 1.75 10.46 4.94
N VAL A 20 1.92 10.04 3.69
CA VAL A 20 2.78 8.89 3.34
C VAL A 20 4.24 9.17 3.70
N LEU A 21 4.80 10.30 3.28
CA LEU A 21 6.19 10.67 3.58
C LEU A 21 6.43 10.78 5.09
N LEU A 22 5.47 11.33 5.83
CA LEU A 22 5.55 11.40 7.29
C LEU A 22 5.54 10.01 7.94
N ALA A 23 4.65 9.11 7.48
CA ALA A 23 4.58 7.74 7.96
C ALA A 23 5.84 6.92 7.62
N CYS A 24 6.45 7.18 6.46
CA CYS A 24 7.71 6.57 6.02
C CYS A 24 8.97 7.21 6.68
N GLY A 25 8.81 8.08 7.66
CA GLY A 25 9.94 8.64 8.41
C GLY A 25 10.77 9.69 7.66
N VAL A 26 10.23 10.29 6.59
CA VAL A 26 10.94 11.32 5.83
C VAL A 26 11.25 12.52 6.72
N THR A 27 12.51 12.95 6.69
CA THR A 27 13.00 14.07 7.52
C THR A 27 12.33 15.39 7.14
N GLU A 28 12.26 16.32 8.10
CA GLU A 28 11.63 17.62 7.88
C GLU A 28 12.28 18.40 6.74
N TRP A 29 13.60 18.29 6.60
CA TRP A 29 14.36 18.94 5.55
C TRP A 29 13.96 18.44 4.15
N VAL A 30 13.89 17.12 3.96
CA VAL A 30 13.46 16.52 2.68
C VAL A 30 12.01 16.85 2.38
N ASN A 31 11.12 16.81 3.38
CA ASN A 31 9.73 17.23 3.20
C ASN A 31 9.63 18.72 2.85
N GLY A 32 10.47 19.57 3.43
CA GLY A 32 10.55 21.00 3.11
C GLY A 32 10.92 21.26 1.64
N TYR A 33 11.90 20.53 1.12
CA TYR A 33 12.29 20.60 -0.28
C TYR A 33 11.17 20.15 -1.22
N LEU A 34 10.54 19.00 -0.95
CA LEU A 34 9.42 18.50 -1.75
C LEU A 34 8.19 19.41 -1.66
N HIS A 35 8.00 20.08 -0.52
CA HIS A 35 6.93 21.04 -0.33
C HIS A 35 7.16 22.29 -1.19
N TYR A 36 8.40 22.77 -1.25
CA TYR A 36 8.80 23.87 -2.13
C TYR A 36 8.53 23.55 -3.61
N LEU A 37 8.81 22.30 -4.03
CA LEU A 37 8.49 21.81 -5.38
C LEU A 37 6.98 21.61 -5.63
N GLY A 38 6.14 21.75 -4.60
CA GLY A 38 4.69 21.54 -4.70
C GLY A 38 4.28 20.07 -4.82
N LEU A 39 5.17 19.12 -4.48
CA LEU A 39 4.91 17.68 -4.52
C LEU A 39 4.25 17.14 -3.25
N THR A 40 4.47 17.82 -2.12
CA THR A 40 3.89 17.46 -0.82
C THR A 40 3.41 18.71 -0.08
N SER A 41 2.58 18.53 0.94
CA SER A 41 2.19 19.59 1.88
C SER A 41 3.23 19.76 2.99
N SER A 42 3.09 20.84 3.76
CA SER A 42 3.90 21.05 4.96
C SER A 42 3.76 19.87 5.94
N ARG A 43 4.81 19.60 6.72
CA ARG A 43 4.81 18.53 7.73
C ARG A 43 3.69 18.72 8.75
N LYS A 44 3.41 19.98 9.13
CA LYS A 44 2.29 20.36 10.00
C LYS A 44 0.92 20.04 9.40
N THR A 45 0.79 20.09 8.08
CA THR A 45 -0.43 19.64 7.38
C THR A 45 -0.53 18.12 7.39
N GLY A 46 0.58 17.42 7.16
CA GLY A 46 0.64 15.96 7.29
C GLY A 46 0.21 15.45 8.67
N HIS A 47 0.73 16.04 9.76
CA HIS A 47 0.32 15.69 11.13
C HIS A 47 -1.17 15.98 11.40
N ARG A 48 -1.70 17.10 10.92
CA ARG A 48 -3.13 17.42 11.07
C ARG A 48 -4.03 16.49 10.26
N ALA A 49 -3.60 16.13 9.05
CA ALA A 49 -4.28 15.14 8.22
C ALA A 49 -4.27 13.76 8.89
N LEU A 50 -3.13 13.34 9.44
CA LEU A 50 -3.01 12.09 10.20
C LEU A 50 -3.91 12.10 11.45
N ALA A 51 -3.96 13.21 12.19
CA ALA A 51 -4.83 13.35 13.35
C ALA A 51 -6.32 13.26 12.97
N SER A 52 -6.73 13.94 11.89
CA SER A 52 -8.11 13.86 11.38
C SER A 52 -8.44 12.46 10.84
N LEU A 53 -7.49 11.78 10.17
CA LEU A 53 -7.65 10.38 9.77
C LEU A 53 -7.77 9.47 10.99
N SER A 54 -7.01 9.72 12.06
CA SER A 54 -7.07 8.91 13.28
C SER A 54 -8.40 9.10 14.01
N GLU A 55 -8.96 10.32 14.01
CA GLU A 55 -10.28 10.61 14.56
C GLU A 55 -11.38 9.92 13.76
N GLU A 56 -11.31 9.98 12.43
CA GLU A 56 -12.24 9.27 11.56
C GLU A 56 -12.10 7.75 11.68
N ALA A 57 -10.88 7.23 11.76
CA ALA A 57 -10.60 5.81 11.99
C ALA A 57 -11.10 5.33 13.36
N MET A 58 -11.03 6.19 14.39
CA MET A 58 -11.61 5.93 15.71
C MET A 58 -13.14 5.95 15.70
N ASN A 59 -13.77 6.62 14.73
CA ASN A 59 -15.22 6.61 14.53
C ASN A 59 -15.66 5.46 13.62
N SER A 60 -14.83 5.06 12.66
CA SER A 60 -14.99 3.87 11.84
C SER A 60 -14.31 2.66 12.50
N ARG A 61 -14.68 2.35 13.75
CA ARG A 61 -14.22 1.14 14.46
C ARG A 61 -14.78 -0.10 13.79
N ASP A 62 -14.19 -0.47 12.67
CA ASP A 62 -14.18 -1.85 12.24
C ASP A 62 -13.21 -2.58 13.19
N PRO A 63 -13.65 -3.65 13.88
CA PRO A 63 -12.90 -4.25 15.00
C PRO A 63 -11.48 -4.72 14.66
N LEU A 64 -11.19 -4.89 13.37
CA LEU A 64 -9.96 -5.46 12.84
C LEU A 64 -9.41 -4.61 11.69
N SER A 65 -8.90 -3.42 12.01
CA SER A 65 -7.99 -2.70 11.11
C SER A 65 -6.59 -2.62 11.72
N PRO A 66 -5.88 -3.74 11.89
CA PRO A 66 -4.54 -3.72 12.42
C PRO A 66 -3.63 -2.96 11.45
N ILE A 67 -2.88 -2.00 11.99
CA ILE A 67 -1.74 -1.42 11.30
C ILE A 67 -0.62 -2.46 11.43
N ILE A 68 -0.36 -3.20 10.36
CA ILE A 68 0.76 -4.14 10.28
C ILE A 68 1.97 -3.34 9.80
N CYS A 69 2.88 -3.02 10.73
CA CYS A 69 4.18 -2.48 10.37
C CYS A 69 5.10 -3.65 10.01
N LEU A 70 5.50 -3.74 8.75
CA LEU A 70 6.55 -4.66 8.33
C LEU A 70 7.87 -3.89 8.39
N ASP A 71 8.66 -4.24 9.40
CA ASP A 71 10.00 -3.71 9.58
C ASP A 71 11.03 -4.57 8.83
N ASN A 72 12.11 -3.96 8.35
CA ASN A 72 13.23 -4.63 7.64
C ASN A 72 12.86 -5.38 6.35
N ILE A 73 11.97 -4.83 5.52
CA ILE A 73 11.83 -5.32 4.14
C ILE A 73 12.78 -4.55 3.22
N ASP A 74 13.83 -5.25 2.77
CA ASP A 74 14.76 -4.76 1.77
C ASP A 74 14.32 -5.22 0.37
N PHE A 75 14.14 -4.27 -0.55
CA PHE A 75 13.90 -4.57 -1.96
C PHE A 75 15.10 -4.13 -2.80
N GLU A 76 15.64 -5.03 -3.63
CA GLU A 76 16.65 -4.68 -4.63
C GLU A 76 15.98 -4.50 -6.00
N GLU A 77 15.99 -3.27 -6.52
CA GLU A 77 15.75 -3.03 -7.94
C GLU A 77 17.01 -3.42 -8.72
N LYS A 78 16.92 -4.55 -9.43
CA LYS A 78 18.02 -5.08 -10.23
C LYS A 78 17.92 -4.65 -11.69
N VAL A 79 18.73 -3.67 -12.07
CA VAL A 79 18.82 -3.20 -13.46
C VAL A 79 19.71 -4.14 -14.27
N HIS A 80 19.14 -4.75 -15.30
CA HIS A 80 19.84 -5.74 -16.12
C HIS A 80 20.89 -5.11 -17.05
N SER A 81 20.66 -3.88 -17.49
CA SER A 81 21.58 -3.11 -18.35
C SER A 81 22.21 -1.99 -17.54
N LYS A 82 23.29 -2.31 -16.83
CA LYS A 82 23.99 -1.36 -15.97
C LYS A 82 24.65 -0.27 -16.80
N SER A 83 24.43 0.97 -16.42
CA SER A 83 25.19 2.13 -16.90
C SER A 83 25.63 2.97 -15.69
N PRO A 84 26.58 3.91 -15.84
CA PRO A 84 26.98 4.79 -14.73
C PRO A 84 25.81 5.57 -14.11
N GLU A 85 24.76 5.83 -14.89
CA GLU A 85 23.55 6.55 -14.48
C GLU A 85 22.42 5.60 -14.03
N LYS A 86 22.58 4.28 -14.22
CA LYS A 86 21.54 3.28 -14.00
C LYS A 86 22.14 2.03 -13.37
N THR A 87 22.21 2.05 -12.04
CA THR A 87 22.73 0.97 -11.22
C THR A 87 21.60 0.19 -10.55
N ASN A 88 21.93 -0.87 -9.82
CA ASN A 88 20.96 -1.48 -8.90
C ASN A 88 20.72 -0.53 -7.73
N HIS A 89 19.51 -0.52 -7.21
CA HIS A 89 19.15 0.27 -6.03
C HIS A 89 18.57 -0.66 -4.96
N MET A 90 19.09 -0.57 -3.74
CA MET A 90 18.41 -1.14 -2.57
C MET A 90 17.52 -0.07 -1.96
N PHE A 91 16.28 -0.45 -1.70
CA PHE A 91 15.31 0.33 -0.96
C PHE A 91 15.21 -0.24 0.44
N HIS A 92 15.70 0.54 1.41
CA HIS A 92 15.58 0.26 2.83
C HIS A 92 14.44 1.09 3.40
N GLY A 93 13.52 0.46 4.12
CA GLY A 93 12.45 1.20 4.79
C GLY A 93 11.55 0.33 5.64
N THR A 94 10.96 0.95 6.66
CA THR A 94 9.83 0.38 7.42
C THR A 94 8.55 0.68 6.65
N TRP A 95 7.81 -0.35 6.28
CA TRP A 95 6.57 -0.20 5.50
C TRP A 95 5.37 -0.43 6.41
N GLY A 96 4.50 0.57 6.52
CA GLY A 96 3.21 0.43 7.17
C GLY A 96 2.17 -0.12 6.18
N TYR A 97 1.64 -1.31 6.44
CA TYR A 97 0.51 -1.87 5.72
C TYR A 97 -0.73 -1.79 6.62
N ILE A 98 -1.74 -1.04 6.18
CA ILE A 98 -3.03 -1.01 6.86
C ILE A 98 -3.93 -2.01 6.13
N HIS A 99 -4.24 -3.13 6.80
CA HIS A 99 -5.21 -4.07 6.26
C HIS A 99 -6.62 -3.61 6.63
N TRP A 100 -7.46 -3.40 5.61
CA TRP A 100 -8.88 -3.14 5.80
C TRP A 100 -9.64 -4.41 5.44
N ILE A 101 -10.27 -5.04 6.43
CA ILE A 101 -11.16 -6.18 6.17
C ILE A 101 -12.45 -5.65 5.51
N ASP A 102 -12.97 -6.38 4.52
CA ASP A 102 -14.24 -6.02 3.89
C ASP A 102 -15.37 -6.02 4.95
N ARG A 103 -16.05 -4.88 5.08
CA ARG A 103 -17.21 -4.73 5.98
C ARG A 103 -18.32 -5.73 5.74
N LYS A 104 -18.48 -6.23 4.50
CA LYS A 104 -19.48 -7.24 4.20
C LYS A 104 -19.17 -8.54 4.94
N ILE A 105 -17.90 -8.94 4.93
CA ILE A 105 -17.41 -10.12 5.63
C ILE A 105 -17.54 -9.90 7.14
N LEU A 106 -17.12 -8.74 7.66
CA LEU A 106 -17.22 -8.45 9.10
C LEU A 106 -18.65 -8.50 9.66
N LYS A 107 -19.67 -8.24 8.83
CA LYS A 107 -21.08 -8.32 9.25
C LYS A 107 -21.60 -9.76 9.41
N GLU A 108 -20.90 -10.74 8.86
CA GLU A 108 -21.27 -12.15 8.97
C GLU A 108 -20.87 -12.77 10.32
N PHE A 109 -20.05 -12.06 11.10
CA PHE A 109 -19.52 -12.51 12.39
C PHE A 109 -20.07 -11.67 13.55
N ASP A 110 -20.05 -12.23 14.77
CA ASP A 110 -20.38 -11.49 15.98
C ASP A 110 -19.29 -10.44 16.26
N GLN A 111 -19.70 -9.22 16.60
CA GLN A 111 -18.74 -8.14 16.88
C GLN A 111 -18.01 -8.36 18.21
N GLU A 112 -18.62 -9.07 19.16
CA GLU A 112 -18.02 -9.35 20.47
C GLU A 112 -16.81 -10.30 20.37
N ASP A 113 -16.77 -11.16 19.34
CA ASP A 113 -15.63 -12.04 19.06
C ASP A 113 -14.34 -11.25 18.76
N PHE A 114 -14.49 -10.02 18.26
CA PHE A 114 -13.37 -9.13 17.96
C PHE A 114 -13.06 -8.11 19.07
N SER A 115 -13.64 -8.29 20.26
CA SER A 115 -13.38 -7.42 21.40
C SER A 115 -11.96 -7.60 21.95
N ILE A 116 -11.39 -6.52 22.53
CA ILE A 116 -10.08 -6.58 23.21
C ILE A 116 -10.08 -7.62 24.34
N LYS A 117 -11.22 -7.79 25.01
CA LYS A 117 -11.38 -8.77 26.09
C LYS A 117 -11.22 -10.18 25.52
N ARG A 118 -11.94 -10.50 24.45
CA ARG A 118 -11.87 -11.81 23.80
C ARG A 118 -10.47 -12.10 23.28
N TYR A 119 -9.85 -11.12 22.62
CA TYR A 119 -8.45 -11.20 22.18
C TYR A 119 -7.49 -11.55 23.32
N LYS A 120 -7.59 -10.89 24.48
CA LYS A 120 -6.74 -11.18 25.64
C LYS A 120 -6.96 -12.58 26.19
N GLU A 121 -8.22 -13.03 26.27
CA GLU A 121 -8.56 -14.38 26.70
C GLU A 121 -8.00 -15.43 25.75
N ASP A 122 -8.12 -15.21 24.44
CA ASP A 122 -7.65 -16.14 23.41
C ASP A 122 -6.11 -16.19 23.37
N ILE A 123 -5.42 -15.06 23.53
CA ILE A 123 -3.94 -15.04 23.69
C ILE A 123 -3.50 -15.75 24.97
N SER A 124 -4.22 -15.54 26.07
CA SER A 124 -3.88 -16.21 27.32
C SER A 124 -4.07 -17.73 27.19
N ARG A 125 -5.09 -18.16 26.45
CA ARG A 125 -5.33 -19.58 26.10
C ARG A 125 -4.29 -20.11 25.12
N SER A 126 -3.85 -19.31 24.14
CA SER A 126 -2.86 -19.75 23.15
C SER A 126 -1.50 -20.05 23.75
N ALA A 127 -1.15 -19.40 24.88
CA ALA A 127 0.07 -19.72 25.63
C ALA A 127 0.10 -21.18 26.16
N GLN A 128 -1.07 -21.82 26.29
CA GLN A 128 -1.23 -23.21 26.74
C GLN A 128 -1.50 -24.17 25.57
N LEU A 129 -1.54 -23.67 24.33
CA LEU A 129 -1.81 -24.48 23.16
C LEU A 129 -0.54 -25.23 22.75
N ASP A 130 -0.59 -26.56 22.80
CA ASP A 130 0.47 -27.40 22.25
C ASP A 130 0.47 -27.30 20.72
N VAL A 131 1.34 -26.43 20.20
CA VAL A 131 1.51 -26.24 18.76
C VAL A 131 2.27 -27.45 18.19
N THR A 132 1.56 -28.28 17.42
CA THR A 132 2.18 -29.38 16.69
C THR A 132 2.48 -28.98 15.24
N PRO A 133 3.54 -29.51 14.61
CA PRO A 133 3.85 -29.19 13.22
C PRO A 133 2.70 -29.48 12.24
N ALA A 134 1.87 -30.49 12.53
CA ALA A 134 0.71 -30.83 11.72
C ALA A 134 -0.32 -29.68 11.63
N MET A 135 -0.43 -28.83 12.66
CA MET A 135 -1.32 -27.66 12.65
C MET A 135 -0.87 -26.58 11.65
N LEU A 136 0.40 -26.60 11.23
CA LEU A 136 0.96 -25.64 10.26
C LEU A 136 0.96 -26.22 8.84
N ILE A 137 0.64 -27.51 8.69
CA ILE A 137 0.62 -28.18 7.39
C ILE A 137 -0.82 -28.11 6.85
N PRO A 138 -1.06 -27.41 5.73
CA PRO A 138 -2.39 -27.33 5.15
C PRO A 138 -2.84 -28.72 4.70
N SER A 139 -4.10 -29.03 4.99
CA SER A 139 -4.77 -30.22 4.48
C SER A 139 -4.88 -30.18 2.96
N PHE A 140 -5.22 -31.32 2.36
CA PHE A 140 -5.46 -31.40 0.92
C PHE A 140 -6.59 -30.49 0.45
N GLU A 141 -7.66 -30.39 1.25
CA GLU A 141 -8.81 -29.52 0.96
C GLU A 141 -8.43 -28.04 1.02
N GLU A 142 -7.68 -27.63 2.05
CA GLU A 142 -7.19 -26.25 2.19
C GLU A 142 -6.24 -25.87 1.06
N ASN A 143 -5.34 -26.76 0.64
CA ASN A 143 -4.47 -26.53 -0.52
C ASN A 143 -5.27 -26.38 -1.82
N THR A 144 -6.31 -27.19 -1.99
CA THR A 144 -7.20 -27.11 -3.15
C THR A 144 -7.95 -25.78 -3.16
N HIS A 145 -8.51 -25.37 -2.02
CA HIS A 145 -9.17 -24.09 -1.87
C HIS A 145 -8.21 -22.92 -2.14
N PHE A 146 -7.00 -22.94 -1.56
CA PHE A 146 -5.98 -21.93 -1.79
C PHE A 146 -5.62 -21.82 -3.28
N SER A 147 -5.44 -22.95 -3.97
CA SER A 147 -5.20 -22.97 -5.43
C SER A 147 -6.33 -22.28 -6.20
N GLN A 148 -7.59 -22.52 -5.83
CA GLN A 148 -8.75 -21.89 -6.48
C GLN A 148 -8.80 -20.38 -6.22
N VAL A 149 -8.50 -19.93 -5.00
CA VAL A 149 -8.42 -18.50 -4.67
C VAL A 149 -7.37 -17.81 -5.52
N ILE A 150 -6.15 -18.35 -5.61
CA ILE A 150 -5.07 -17.79 -6.44
C ILE A 150 -5.49 -17.74 -7.92
N LYS A 151 -6.07 -18.83 -8.45
CA LYS A 151 -6.58 -18.86 -9.84
C LYS A 151 -7.65 -17.79 -10.09
N SER A 152 -8.58 -17.62 -9.16
CA SER A 152 -9.63 -16.59 -9.24
C SER A 152 -9.04 -15.18 -9.23
N GLN A 153 -8.10 -14.90 -8.34
CA GLN A 153 -7.41 -13.60 -8.29
C GLN A 153 -6.63 -13.30 -9.57
N ILE A 154 -5.89 -14.27 -10.09
CA ILE A 154 -5.21 -14.15 -11.39
C ILE A 154 -6.22 -13.91 -12.50
N ALA A 155 -7.31 -14.69 -12.56
CA ALA A 155 -8.35 -14.52 -13.57
C ALA A 155 -8.99 -13.12 -13.51
N GLN A 156 -9.28 -12.61 -12.31
CA GLN A 156 -9.79 -11.25 -12.12
C GLN A 156 -8.81 -10.20 -12.61
N ALA A 157 -7.52 -10.35 -12.31
CA ALA A 157 -6.48 -9.44 -12.80
C ALA A 157 -6.39 -9.49 -14.34
N LEU A 158 -6.34 -10.68 -14.93
CA LEU A 158 -6.31 -10.86 -16.39
C LEU A 158 -7.56 -10.25 -17.05
N MET A 159 -8.75 -10.47 -16.51
CA MET A 159 -9.98 -9.86 -17.02
C MET A 159 -9.94 -8.33 -16.92
N LYS A 160 -9.47 -7.80 -15.78
CA LYS A 160 -9.39 -6.36 -15.54
C LYS A 160 -8.38 -5.66 -16.46
N TYR A 161 -7.26 -6.30 -16.81
CA TYR A 161 -6.16 -5.66 -17.55
C TYR A 161 -6.03 -6.10 -19.00
N LEU A 162 -6.38 -7.34 -19.36
CA LEU A 162 -6.32 -7.84 -20.74
C LEU A 162 -7.66 -7.69 -21.46
N ALA A 163 -8.78 -8.04 -20.80
CA ALA A 163 -10.10 -8.03 -21.46
C ALA A 163 -10.71 -6.63 -21.58
N THR A 164 -10.31 -5.67 -20.75
CA THR A 164 -10.72 -4.25 -20.91
C THR A 164 -9.91 -3.52 -21.99
N GLY A 165 -8.75 -4.05 -22.39
CA GLY A 165 -7.91 -3.50 -23.46
C GLY A 165 -8.52 -3.66 -24.86
N THR A 166 -9.50 -4.53 -25.06
CA THR A 166 -10.12 -4.78 -26.37
C THR A 166 -11.30 -3.86 -26.69
N ASN A 167 -11.90 -3.20 -25.70
CA ASN A 167 -13.04 -2.29 -25.91
C ASN A 167 -12.67 -0.81 -26.08
N SER A 168 -11.37 -0.51 -26.18
CA SER A 168 -10.88 0.83 -26.48
C SER A 168 -10.07 0.80 -27.77
N LYS A 169 -10.69 1.22 -28.88
CA LYS A 169 -9.97 1.94 -29.94
C LYS A 169 -9.48 3.28 -29.38
N SER A 170 -8.56 3.27 -28.44
CA SER A 170 -7.73 4.44 -28.12
C SER A 170 -6.48 4.04 -27.37
N ARG A 171 -5.35 4.18 -28.10
CA ARG A 171 -3.97 4.33 -27.62
C ARG A 171 -3.56 3.37 -26.50
N LEU A 172 -3.11 2.18 -26.93
CA LEU A 172 -1.85 1.66 -26.39
C LEU A 172 -0.82 2.80 -26.47
N LEU A 173 -0.41 3.31 -25.31
CA LEU A 173 0.86 4.02 -25.17
C LEU A 173 1.93 3.06 -25.66
N SER A 174 2.23 3.15 -26.95
CA SER A 174 3.40 2.52 -27.53
C SER A 174 4.56 2.91 -26.62
N LEU A 175 5.17 1.91 -25.98
CA LEU A 175 6.52 2.00 -25.44
C LEU A 175 7.43 2.36 -26.62
N ARG A 176 7.44 3.65 -27.00
CA ARG A 176 8.38 4.19 -27.95
C ARG A 176 9.71 4.16 -27.25
N HIS A 177 10.47 3.11 -27.55
CA HIS A 177 11.91 3.11 -27.46
C HIS A 177 12.39 4.45 -28.04
N ARG A 178 12.84 5.37 -27.18
CA ARG A 178 13.53 6.58 -27.65
C ARG A 178 14.84 6.12 -28.27
N SER A 179 14.81 5.87 -29.58
CA SER A 179 16.01 5.85 -30.39
C SER A 179 16.59 7.26 -30.36
N LEU A 180 17.70 7.43 -29.66
CA LEU A 180 18.60 8.56 -29.77
C LEU A 180 19.05 8.64 -31.23
N LYS A 181 18.47 9.58 -32.00
CA LYS A 181 19.02 9.96 -33.30
C LYS A 181 19.76 11.28 -33.16
N SER A 182 21.06 11.18 -33.47
CA SER A 182 22.08 12.20 -33.58
C SER A 182 21.62 13.48 -34.30
N LYS A 183 21.96 14.64 -33.73
CA LYS A 183 21.91 15.94 -34.40
C LYS A 183 22.85 15.93 -35.62
N PRO A 184 22.44 16.38 -36.81
CA PRO A 184 23.38 16.77 -37.84
C PRO A 184 23.86 18.21 -37.58
N LYS A 185 25.17 18.38 -37.73
CA LYS A 185 25.88 19.66 -37.79
C LYS A 185 25.55 20.39 -39.09
N LYS A 186 25.12 21.65 -38.97
CA LYS A 186 25.64 22.87 -39.60
C LYS A 186 24.55 23.93 -39.63
#